data_AF-A0A4Z1AIP3-F1
#
_entry.id   AF-A0A4Z1AIP3-F1
#
_cell.length_a   1.000
_cell.length_b   1.000
_cell.length_c   1.000
_cell.angle_alpha   90.00
_cell.angle_beta   90.00
_cell.angle_gamma   90.00
#
_symmetry.space_group_name_H-M   'P 1'
#
loop_
_entity.id
_entity.type
_entity.pdbx_description
1 polymer ?
#
loop_
_entity_poly.entity_id
_entity_poly.type
_entity_poly.pdbx_seq_one_letter_code
_entity_poly.pdbx_strand_id
1 'polypeptide(L)'
;MKKLFLILLLLTIHCAQLSREEQFREECKKIRTRSYLFMLPILQRHTTTGNTEYNSTIWVGNTELAYKKCISESEKNRYNLRSN
;
A
#
# COMPACT_ATOMS: atom_id res chain seq x y z
N MET A 1 -20.28 -6.48 37.04
CA MET A 1 -19.06 -5.70 36.74
C MET A 1 -18.15 -6.36 35.71
N LYS A 2 -17.68 -7.60 35.89
CA LYS A 2 -16.79 -8.29 34.92
C LYS A 2 -17.32 -8.37 33.47
N LYS A 3 -18.60 -8.65 33.27
CA LYS A 3 -19.22 -8.70 31.92
C LYS A 3 -19.27 -7.32 31.23
N LEU A 4 -19.49 -6.25 32.00
CA LEU A 4 -19.51 -4.87 31.49
C LEU A 4 -18.12 -4.45 31.02
N PHE A 5 -17.09 -4.83 31.78
CA PHE A 5 -15.69 -4.57 31.43
C PHE A 5 -15.29 -5.25 30.12
N LEU A 6 -15.75 -6.50 29.90
CA LEU A 6 -15.50 -7.24 28.66
C LEU A 6 -16.16 -6.57 27.44
N ILE A 7 -17.38 -6.07 27.59
CA ILE A 7 -18.11 -5.36 26.52
C ILE A 7 -17.41 -4.04 26.16
N LEU A 8 -16.97 -3.28 27.17
CA LEU A 8 -16.18 -2.06 26.96
C LEU A 8 -14.86 -2.33 26.22
N LEU A 9 -14.20 -3.45 26.53
CA LEU A 9 -12.95 -3.84 25.89
C LEU A 9 -13.16 -4.27 24.43
N LEU A 10 -14.29 -4.90 24.10
CA LEU A 10 -14.64 -5.27 22.73
C LEU A 10 -14.99 -4.04 21.85
N LEU A 11 -15.57 -2.99 22.45
CA LEU A 11 -15.90 -1.75 21.76
C LEU A 11 -14.67 -0.92 21.37
N THR A 12 -13.59 -0.93 22.17
CA THR A 12 -12.36 -0.18 21.84
C THR A 12 -11.55 -0.83 20.71
N ILE A 13 -11.63 -2.16 20.57
CA ILE A 13 -10.91 -2.89 19.51
C ILE A 13 -11.51 -2.59 18.12
N HIS A 14 -12.83 -2.41 18.01
CA HIS A 14 -13.49 -2.08 16.75
C HIS A 14 -13.21 -0.63 16.29
N CYS A 15 -12.74 0.24 17.19
CA CYS A 15 -12.37 1.62 16.88
C CYS A 15 -10.93 1.74 16.33
N ALA A 16 -10.16 0.64 16.31
CA ALA A 16 -8.77 0.64 15.82
C ALA A 16 -8.65 0.82 14.29
N GLN A 17 -9.75 0.71 13.52
CA GLN A 17 -9.74 0.86 12.06
C GLN A 17 -9.69 2.32 11.55
N LEU A 18 -9.51 3.31 12.44
CA LEU A 18 -9.52 4.73 12.10
C LEU A 18 -8.18 5.31 11.60
N SER A 19 -7.09 4.54 11.56
CA SER A 19 -5.79 5.10 11.14
C SER A 19 -5.74 5.37 9.63
N ARG A 20 -5.57 6.66 9.27
CA ARG A 20 -5.37 7.07 7.86
C ARG A 20 -4.01 6.62 7.33
N GLU A 21 -2.98 6.56 8.18
CA GLU A 21 -1.67 6.01 7.79
C GLU A 21 -1.80 4.55 7.36
N GLU A 22 -2.52 3.72 8.12
CA GLU A 22 -2.66 2.31 7.80
C GLU A 22 -3.38 2.11 6.46
N GLN A 23 -4.46 2.87 6.21
CA GLN A 23 -5.12 2.89 4.91
C GLN A 23 -4.14 3.24 3.79
N PHE A 24 -3.37 4.33 3.93
CA PHE A 24 -2.40 4.73 2.92
C PHE A 24 -1.33 3.65 2.70
N ARG A 25 -0.81 3.04 3.78
CA ARG A 25 0.17 1.95 3.68
C ARG A 25 -0.39 0.76 2.90
N GLU A 26 -1.65 0.39 3.13
CA GLU A 26 -2.31 -0.67 2.37
C GLU A 26 -2.47 -0.32 0.89
N GLU A 27 -2.87 0.93 0.59
CA GLU A 27 -3.00 1.41 -0.79
C GLU A 27 -1.64 1.41 -1.50
N CYS A 28 -0.57 1.89 -0.85
CA CYS A 28 0.79 1.84 -1.38
C CYS A 28 1.21 0.40 -1.72
N LYS A 29 0.93 -0.56 -0.83
CA LYS A 29 1.21 -1.99 -1.07
C LYS A 29 0.40 -2.53 -2.25
N LYS A 30 -0.91 -2.26 -2.32
CA LYS A 30 -1.78 -2.69 -3.42
C LYS A 30 -1.26 -2.16 -4.76
N ILE A 31 -0.87 -0.89 -4.83
CA ILE A 31 -0.34 -0.28 -6.06
C ILE A 31 0.97 -0.95 -6.48
N ARG A 32 1.93 -1.13 -5.55
CA ARG A 32 3.20 -1.83 -5.82
C ARG A 32 2.95 -3.24 -6.35
N THR A 33 2.09 -4.01 -5.69
CA THR A 33 1.76 -5.38 -6.09
C THR A 33 1.10 -5.44 -7.46
N ARG A 34 0.15 -4.54 -7.76
CA ARG A 34 -0.49 -4.45 -9.07
C ARG A 34 0.49 -4.07 -10.17
N SER A 35 1.44 -3.18 -9.88
CA SER A 35 2.52 -2.83 -10.81
C SER A 35 3.30 -4.08 -11.23
N TYR A 36 3.67 -4.95 -10.28
CA TYR A 36 4.37 -6.19 -10.62
C TYR A 36 3.51 -7.24 -11.30
N LEU A 37 2.27 -7.42 -10.85
CA LEU A 37 1.37 -8.42 -11.42
C LEU A 37 0.97 -8.10 -12.87
N PHE A 38 0.77 -6.82 -13.20
CA PHE A 38 0.21 -6.45 -14.50
C PHE A 38 1.27 -5.89 -15.45
N MET A 39 2.13 -4.98 -14.98
CA MET A 39 3.01 -4.24 -15.89
C MET A 39 4.25 -5.04 -16.29
N LEU A 40 4.82 -5.85 -15.41
CA LEU A 40 5.97 -6.68 -15.77
C LEU A 40 5.63 -7.67 -16.91
N PRO A 41 4.52 -8.44 -16.86
CA PRO A 41 4.15 -9.28 -17.99
C PRO A 41 3.89 -8.51 -19.29
N ILE A 42 3.32 -7.31 -19.21
CA ILE A 42 3.09 -6.47 -20.39
C ILE A 42 4.43 -6.05 -20.99
N LEU A 43 5.35 -5.57 -20.17
CA LEU A 43 6.70 -5.20 -20.59
C LEU A 43 7.48 -6.41 -21.11
N GLN A 44 7.20 -7.62 -20.63
CA GLN A 44 7.85 -8.82 -21.13
C GLN A 44 7.33 -9.27 -22.50
N ARG A 45 6.05 -9.05 -22.79
CA ARG A 45 5.38 -9.55 -24.01
C ARG A 45 5.32 -8.51 -25.13
N HIS A 46 5.28 -7.22 -24.81
CA HIS A 46 4.92 -6.16 -25.76
C HIS A 46 6.01 -5.12 -25.98
N THR A 47 7.23 -5.31 -25.45
CA THR A 47 8.37 -4.46 -25.78
C THR A 47 8.86 -4.74 -27.20
N THR A 48 8.53 -3.82 -28.11
CA THR A 48 8.86 -3.89 -29.54
C THR A 48 10.36 -3.76 -29.84
N THR A 49 11.15 -3.20 -28.92
CA THR A 49 12.57 -2.88 -29.13
C THR A 49 13.54 -3.97 -28.66
N GLY A 50 13.05 -5.12 -28.18
CA GLY A 50 13.88 -6.26 -27.75
C GLY A 50 14.64 -6.05 -26.43
N ASN A 51 14.64 -4.85 -25.85
CA ASN A 51 15.33 -4.58 -24.58
C ASN A 51 14.42 -4.79 -23.36
N THR A 52 13.81 -5.97 -23.31
CA THR A 52 12.82 -6.36 -22.29
C THR A 52 13.39 -6.32 -20.87
N GLU A 53 14.65 -6.72 -20.69
CA GLU A 53 15.31 -6.74 -19.40
C GLU A 53 15.58 -5.33 -18.86
N TYR A 54 16.09 -4.44 -19.71
CA TYR A 54 16.29 -3.03 -19.34
C TYR A 54 14.97 -2.35 -18.98
N ASN A 55 13.94 -2.51 -19.82
CA ASN A 55 12.62 -1.92 -19.57
C ASN A 55 11.98 -2.43 -18.27
N SER A 56 12.10 -3.74 -18.00
CA SER A 56 11.64 -4.34 -16.75
C SER A 56 12.41 -3.78 -15.55
N THR A 57 13.73 -3.64 -15.67
CA THR A 57 14.59 -3.10 -14.60
C THR A 57 14.24 -1.66 -14.25
N ILE A 58 14.08 -0.80 -15.27
CA ILE A 58 13.65 0.59 -15.09
C ILE A 58 12.27 0.65 -14.43
N TRP A 59 11.34 -0.20 -14.87
CA TRP A 59 10.00 -0.26 -14.30
C TRP A 59 10.00 -0.67 -12.82
N VAL A 60 10.78 -1.68 -12.46
CA VAL A 60 10.96 -2.12 -11.06
C VAL A 60 11.56 -1.00 -10.23
N GLY A 61 12.63 -0.36 -10.71
CA GLY A 61 13.27 0.75 -10.00
C GLY A 61 12.31 1.91 -9.73
N ASN A 62 11.54 2.32 -10.74
CA ASN A 62 10.54 3.37 -10.61
C ASN A 62 9.40 2.97 -9.67
N THR A 63 8.95 1.72 -9.72
CA THR A 63 7.91 1.19 -8.83
C THR A 63 8.35 1.22 -7.36
N GLU A 64 9.58 0.79 -7.06
CA GLU A 64 10.12 0.83 -5.70
C GLU A 64 10.34 2.26 -5.21
N LEU A 65 10.80 3.17 -6.09
CA LEU A 65 10.96 4.58 -5.74
C LEU A 65 9.61 5.23 -5.41
N ALA A 66 8.58 4.98 -6.23
CA ALA A 66 7.23 5.47 -5.99
C ALA A 66 6.64 4.88 -4.70
N TYR A 67 6.87 3.59 -4.44
CA TYR A 67 6.44 2.95 -3.20
C TYR A 67 7.08 3.59 -1.96
N LYS A 68 8.40 3.84 -1.98
CA LYS A 68 9.09 4.53 -0.87
C LYS A 68 8.53 5.93 -0.62
N LYS A 69 8.27 6.70 -1.68
CA LYS A 69 7.63 8.02 -1.58
C LYS A 69 6.23 7.91 -0.96
N CYS A 70 5.41 6.97 -1.44
CA CYS A 70 4.07 6.72 -0.93
C CYS A 70 4.06 6.38 0.56
N ILE A 71 4.97 5.50 1.01
CA ILE A 71 5.12 5.17 2.44
C ILE A 71 5.53 6.39 3.25
N SER A 72 6.47 7.21 2.76
CA SER A 72 6.86 8.45 3.44
C SER A 72 5.68 9.42 3.60
N GLU A 73 4.80 9.54 2.59
CA GLU A 73 3.57 10.33 2.72
C GLU A 73 2.56 9.72 3.69
N SER A 74 2.49 8.39 3.78
CA SER A 74 1.62 7.71 4.76
C SER A 74 2.04 8.03 6.20
N GLU A 75 3.35 8.10 6.48
CA GLU A 75 3.88 8.39 7.81
C GLU A 75 3.56 9.82 8.27
N LYS A 76 3.50 10.76 7.32
CA LYS A 76 3.03 12.14 7.60
C LYS A 76 1.56 12.18 8.03
N ASN A 77 0.79 11.14 7.72
CA ASN A 77 -0.64 11.03 8.03
C ASN A 77 -0.95 10.17 9.26
N ARG A 78 0.05 9.79 10.07
CA ARG A 78 -0.14 8.92 11.25
C ARG A 78 -1.16 9.40 12.28
N TYR A 79 -1.33 10.71 12.41
CA TYR A 79 -2.26 11.31 13.37
C TYR A 79 -3.59 11.70 12.75
N ASN A 80 -3.75 11.49 11.43
CA ASN A 80 -4.99 11.80 10.75
C ASN A 80 -5.95 10.61 10.88
N LEU A 81 -7.22 10.92 11.13
CA LEU A 81 -8.29 9.93 11.09
C LEU A 81 -8.64 9.63 9.63
N ARG A 82 -9.01 8.37 9.39
CA ARG A 82 -9.55 7.90 8.12
C ARG A 82 -10.83 8.67 7.78
N SER A 83 -10.92 9.14 6.53
CA SER A 83 -12.18 9.66 5.99
C SER A 83 -13.01 8.48 5.49
N ASN A 84 -14.23 8.34 5.99
CA ASN A 84 -15.23 7.40 5.44
C ASN A 84 -15.79 7.91 4.12
#